data_AF-A0A6I1KGN1-F1
#
_entry.id   AF-A0A6I1KGN1-F1
#
_cell.length_a   1.000
_cell.length_b   1.000
_cell.length_c   1.000
_cell.angle_alpha   90.00
_cell.angle_beta   90.00
_cell.angle_gamma   90.00
#
_symmetry.space_group_name_H-M   'P 1'
#
loop_
_entity.id
_entity.type
_entity.pdbx_description
1 polymer ?
#
loop_
_entity_poly.entity_id
_entity_poly.type
_entity_poly.pdbx_seq_one_letter_code
_entity_poly.pdbx_strand_id
1 'polypeptide(L)'
;MKKFLALCFLAVLFGCGGGGSPTQSPTQGPLQSGQVAVSFWATDFTATATSDSYYQTTATKVAEGVHCYVYLEQGQTVSQTALDTIVNQFDTNIYPRGTTAFGSEPNPGIDGDPKIYILLLNVRDGFSFRTNPTFVAGYFDPNSEYAPNQFAFSNQKEILYMNINHATGAVPGDTEFNSTIAHEFQHIIHWEQKAHQRNLNDDTWLAEAMAMVAQTYCTYGPNYDAVFDYETDVHANVHHSLTSFDESVGNYGMVYLWAQYMKDQFDTPAIQSTGHTIFWEMLHNASTGINEVNAALAAINSTRNFKTVFQDWAVANYFGNGNTKTIPPGNPAAWSYTSIDTWGTHTFDTNISVTLPGLFSQNAPTLTPLDAWSLGYYSFTPVTTGTVTWKQNTATSTASFIDGNPANPSVIFSMVSNTAYPFANSGYLINQNPSSTSYTSPNPQVADTVVHTAIGSVAATTTAIQTKNRPRSAAEYLAAANANPMLRNRAQKSGRPRPLSVDSYLRERENALRAQGIRPPF
;
A
#
# COMPACT_ATOMS: atom_id res chain seq x y z
N MET A 1 54.17 28.98 19.36
CA MET A 1 55.15 28.08 18.69
C MET A 1 54.70 27.93 17.24
N LYS A 2 55.35 28.61 16.28
CA LYS A 2 56.29 28.06 15.27
C LYS A 2 55.62 26.93 14.45
N LYS A 3 55.39 26.96 13.13
CA LYS A 3 56.04 27.56 11.92
C LYS A 3 54.97 27.64 10.78
N PHE A 4 54.83 28.70 9.96
CA PHE A 4 55.63 29.25 8.84
C PHE A 4 55.50 28.56 7.45
N LEU A 5 54.94 29.33 6.51
CA LEU A 5 55.31 29.59 5.09
C LEU A 5 55.21 28.52 3.97
N ALA A 6 54.34 28.84 2.99
CA ALA A 6 54.64 29.17 1.59
C ALA A 6 55.30 28.16 0.62
N LEU A 7 54.64 27.97 -0.54
CA LEU A 7 55.00 28.48 -1.89
C LEU A 7 54.87 27.42 -3.01
N CYS A 8 54.37 27.90 -4.17
CA CYS A 8 54.59 27.44 -5.55
C CYS A 8 53.93 26.16 -6.08
N PHE A 9 53.18 26.31 -7.20
CA PHE A 9 53.50 25.74 -8.53
C PHE A 9 52.73 26.58 -9.58
N LEU A 10 53.41 27.45 -10.33
CA LEU A 10 54.00 27.24 -11.67
C LEU A 10 52.97 27.42 -12.80
N ALA A 11 53.07 28.58 -13.46
CA ALA A 11 52.44 28.86 -14.74
C ALA A 11 53.34 28.38 -15.88
N VAL A 12 52.74 27.76 -16.91
CA VAL A 12 53.30 27.68 -18.26
C VAL A 12 52.25 28.28 -19.20
N LEU A 13 52.63 29.37 -19.87
CA LEU A 13 51.87 30.07 -20.90
C LEU A 13 52.29 29.55 -22.27
N PHE A 14 51.33 29.30 -23.17
CA PHE A 14 51.27 29.63 -24.61
C PHE A 14 49.90 29.10 -25.08
N GLY A 15 49.02 29.80 -25.82
CA GLY A 15 49.11 31.06 -26.53
C GLY A 15 47.71 31.56 -26.93
N CYS A 16 47.71 32.69 -27.63
CA CYS A 16 46.61 33.59 -27.93
C CYS A 16 45.39 33.01 -28.66
N GLY A 17 44.22 33.60 -28.38
CA GLY A 17 43.29 34.01 -29.45
C GLY A 17 41.83 33.63 -29.28
N GLY A 18 40.98 34.63 -29.02
CA GLY A 18 39.64 34.70 -29.65
C GLY A 18 38.41 34.46 -28.78
N GLY A 19 37.79 35.56 -28.35
CA GLY A 19 36.33 35.77 -28.44
C GLY A 19 35.40 34.88 -27.62
N GLY A 20 34.91 35.42 -26.50
CA GLY A 20 33.75 34.88 -25.81
C GLY A 20 32.48 34.92 -26.67
N SER A 21 31.71 33.82 -26.62
CA SER A 21 30.28 33.78 -26.93
C SER A 21 29.63 32.83 -25.92
N PRO A 22 28.41 33.12 -25.47
CA PRO A 22 27.80 32.40 -24.36
C PRO A 22 27.49 30.96 -24.75
N THR A 23 27.71 30.07 -23.79
CA THR A 23 27.33 28.66 -23.74
C THR A 23 25.96 28.43 -24.38
N GLN A 24 25.95 27.71 -25.50
CA GLN A 24 24.75 27.12 -26.07
C GLN A 24 24.20 26.06 -25.11
N SER A 25 22.91 26.18 -24.81
CA SER A 25 22.08 25.14 -24.21
C SER A 25 22.22 23.81 -24.98
N PRO A 26 22.05 22.64 -24.34
CA PRO A 26 21.96 21.39 -25.08
C PRO A 26 20.77 21.48 -26.03
N THR A 27 21.05 21.54 -27.32
CA THR A 27 20.05 21.53 -28.37
C THR A 27 19.38 20.16 -28.41
N GLN A 28 18.06 20.18 -28.22
CA GLN A 28 17.16 19.06 -28.45
C GLN A 28 17.38 18.48 -29.85
N GLY A 29 17.48 17.16 -29.94
CA GLY A 29 17.25 16.48 -31.21
C GLY A 29 15.75 16.54 -31.54
N PRO A 30 15.35 16.86 -32.78
CA PRO A 30 13.95 16.71 -33.18
C PRO A 30 13.51 15.25 -33.08
N LEU A 31 12.23 15.02 -32.74
CA LEU A 31 11.58 13.71 -32.80
C LEU A 31 11.96 12.99 -34.09
N GLN A 32 12.45 11.74 -33.99
CA GLN A 32 12.80 10.98 -35.18
C GLN A 32 11.54 10.75 -36.03
N SER A 33 11.61 11.19 -37.28
CA SER A 33 10.59 10.98 -38.31
C SER A 33 10.26 9.48 -38.44
N GLY A 34 9.15 9.03 -37.86
CA GLY A 34 8.68 7.64 -37.96
C GLY A 34 7.81 7.12 -36.82
N GLN A 35 7.74 7.80 -35.66
CA GLN A 35 6.86 7.39 -34.57
C GLN A 35 5.39 7.75 -34.86
N VAL A 36 4.53 6.74 -34.98
CA VAL A 36 3.09 6.91 -35.17
C VAL A 36 2.46 7.37 -33.85
N ALA A 37 1.77 8.50 -33.89
CA ALA A 37 0.97 8.98 -32.77
C ALA A 37 -0.31 8.14 -32.63
N VAL A 38 -0.60 7.69 -31.41
CA VAL A 38 -1.78 6.90 -31.05
C VAL A 38 -2.58 7.67 -30.01
N SER A 39 -3.91 7.66 -30.15
CA SER A 39 -4.81 8.24 -29.16
C SER A 39 -5.20 7.19 -28.13
N PHE A 40 -5.15 7.56 -26.86
CA PHE A 40 -5.55 6.73 -25.71
C PHE A 40 -6.63 7.43 -24.91
N TRP A 41 -7.61 6.68 -24.43
CA TRP A 41 -8.51 7.11 -23.35
C TRP A 41 -7.81 6.97 -21.99
N ALA A 42 -7.94 7.98 -21.16
CA ALA A 42 -7.41 8.05 -19.80
C ALA A 42 -8.49 8.61 -18.84
N THR A 43 -8.42 8.25 -17.57
CA THR A 43 -9.39 8.69 -16.56
C THR A 43 -9.11 10.12 -16.09
N ASP A 44 -10.13 10.99 -16.14
CA ASP A 44 -10.14 12.31 -15.53
C ASP A 44 -10.62 12.21 -14.07
N PHE A 45 -9.69 12.23 -13.13
CA PHE A 45 -10.01 12.14 -11.71
C PHE A 45 -10.54 13.44 -11.12
N THR A 46 -10.59 14.53 -11.89
CA THR A 46 -11.22 15.80 -11.48
C THR A 46 -12.72 15.85 -11.80
N ALA A 47 -13.22 14.86 -12.56
CA ALA A 47 -14.62 14.78 -12.95
C ALA A 47 -15.52 14.51 -11.73
N THR A 48 -16.60 15.30 -11.62
CA THR A 48 -17.61 15.16 -10.56
C THR A 48 -18.75 14.23 -10.96
N ALA A 49 -18.94 13.99 -12.27
CA ALA A 49 -19.90 13.04 -12.79
C ALA A 49 -19.33 11.62 -12.76
N THR A 50 -20.18 10.63 -12.48
CA THR A 50 -19.79 9.21 -12.47
C THR A 50 -19.67 8.58 -13.86
N SER A 51 -20.28 9.19 -14.89
CA SER A 51 -20.31 8.72 -16.27
C SER A 51 -19.25 9.34 -17.19
N ASP A 52 -18.76 10.55 -16.88
CA ASP A 52 -17.98 11.38 -17.80
C ASP A 52 -16.57 11.68 -17.25
N SER A 53 -15.90 10.65 -16.73
CA SER A 53 -14.56 10.74 -16.14
C SER A 53 -13.45 10.30 -17.11
N TYR A 54 -13.58 10.56 -18.41
CA TYR A 54 -12.56 10.18 -19.40
C TYR A 54 -12.16 11.34 -20.31
N TYR A 55 -10.90 11.33 -20.74
CA TYR A 55 -10.36 12.22 -21.75
C TYR A 55 -9.45 11.45 -22.71
N GLN A 56 -9.24 12.01 -23.90
CA GLN A 56 -8.26 11.49 -24.84
C GLN A 56 -6.92 12.20 -24.64
N THR A 57 -5.84 11.42 -24.66
CA THR A 57 -4.48 11.92 -24.82
C THR A 57 -3.84 11.28 -26.04
N THR A 58 -2.86 11.96 -26.64
CA THR A 58 -2.10 11.44 -27.77
C THR A 58 -0.69 11.12 -27.31
N ALA A 59 -0.21 9.92 -27.61
CA ALA A 59 1.11 9.45 -27.21
C ALA A 59 1.85 8.76 -28.36
N THR A 60 3.17 8.66 -28.24
CA THR A 60 4.04 7.97 -29.21
C THR A 60 4.81 6.87 -28.51
N LYS A 61 5.00 5.72 -29.17
CA LYS A 61 5.87 4.65 -28.65
C LYS A 61 7.32 5.13 -28.64
N VAL A 62 7.92 5.22 -27.46
CA VAL A 62 9.28 5.73 -27.25
C VAL A 62 10.28 4.66 -26.82
N ALA A 63 9.81 3.54 -26.29
CA ALA A 63 10.65 2.37 -25.99
C ALA A 63 9.86 1.08 -26.11
N GLU A 64 10.57 -0.04 -26.19
CA GLU A 64 10.01 -1.37 -26.32
C GLU A 64 10.93 -2.39 -25.64
N GLY A 65 10.34 -3.24 -24.81
CA GLY A 65 10.97 -4.39 -24.17
C GLY A 65 10.47 -5.71 -24.74
N VAL A 66 10.80 -6.80 -24.05
CA VAL A 66 10.30 -8.15 -24.33
C VAL A 66 8.81 -8.25 -23.97
N HIS A 67 8.43 -7.73 -22.79
CA HIS A 67 7.07 -7.84 -22.24
C HIS A 67 6.29 -6.53 -22.24
N CYS A 68 6.90 -5.41 -22.67
CA CYS A 68 6.20 -4.11 -22.67
C CYS A 68 6.50 -3.20 -23.87
N TYR A 69 5.59 -2.26 -24.10
CA TYR A 69 5.85 -1.02 -24.83
C TYR A 69 5.78 0.16 -23.88
N VAL A 70 6.60 1.19 -24.11
CA VAL A 70 6.50 2.46 -23.40
C VAL A 70 6.01 3.53 -24.36
N TYR A 71 4.87 4.13 -24.04
CA TYR A 71 4.27 5.26 -24.74
C TYR A 71 4.42 6.52 -23.92
N LEU A 72 4.77 7.63 -24.56
CA LEU A 72 4.92 8.93 -23.91
C LEU A 72 3.90 9.91 -24.49
N GLU A 73 3.12 10.54 -23.61
CA GLU A 73 2.20 11.62 -23.95
C GLU A 73 2.93 12.75 -24.69
N GLN A 74 2.31 13.25 -25.76
CA GLN A 74 2.86 14.34 -26.56
C GLN A 74 3.03 15.62 -25.72
N GLY A 75 4.19 16.26 -25.86
CA GLY A 75 4.55 17.46 -25.11
C GLY A 75 5.26 17.19 -23.78
N GLN A 76 5.31 15.93 -23.33
CA GLN A 76 6.11 15.53 -22.19
C GLN A 76 7.55 15.17 -22.61
N THR A 77 8.46 15.10 -21.64
CA THR A 77 9.87 14.73 -21.89
C THR A 77 10.37 13.80 -20.78
N VAL A 78 10.93 12.66 -21.19
CA VAL A 78 11.58 11.69 -20.30
C VAL A 78 12.93 11.33 -20.93
N SER A 79 13.99 11.26 -20.12
CA SER A 79 15.33 10.94 -20.64
C SER A 79 15.39 9.50 -21.17
N GLN A 80 16.21 9.24 -22.19
CA GLN A 80 16.39 7.87 -22.72
C GLN A 80 16.86 6.90 -21.63
N THR A 81 17.77 7.33 -20.75
CA THR A 81 18.24 6.52 -19.61
C THR A 81 17.10 6.10 -18.69
N ALA A 82 16.13 6.99 -18.43
CA ALA A 82 14.95 6.65 -17.64
C ALA A 82 14.05 5.65 -18.37
N LEU A 83 13.83 5.83 -19.68
CA LEU A 83 13.06 4.88 -20.50
C LEU A 83 13.70 3.49 -20.52
N ASP A 84 15.01 3.42 -20.73
CA ASP A 84 15.78 2.16 -20.71
C ASP A 84 15.70 1.50 -19.33
N THR A 85 15.72 2.30 -18.26
CA THR A 85 15.56 1.80 -16.89
C THR A 85 14.17 1.22 -16.65
N ILE A 86 13.10 1.90 -17.10
CA ILE A 86 11.72 1.41 -16.99
C ILE A 86 11.57 0.07 -17.72
N VAL A 87 12.02 0.00 -18.97
CA VAL A 87 11.97 -1.24 -19.77
C VAL A 87 12.74 -2.37 -19.07
N ASN A 88 13.98 -2.11 -18.66
CA ASN A 88 14.80 -3.12 -18.01
C ASN A 88 14.20 -3.58 -16.67
N GLN A 89 13.69 -2.66 -15.84
CA GLN A 89 13.04 -3.02 -14.58
C GLN A 89 11.77 -3.83 -14.82
N PHE A 90 10.96 -3.47 -15.82
CA PHE A 90 9.77 -4.23 -16.15
C PHE A 90 10.13 -5.66 -16.58
N ASP A 91 10.96 -5.82 -17.60
CA ASP A 91 11.27 -7.13 -18.20
C ASP A 91 12.07 -8.04 -17.28
N THR A 92 13.04 -7.50 -16.54
CA THR A 92 14.03 -8.33 -15.82
C THR A 92 13.70 -8.51 -14.34
N ASN A 93 12.79 -7.70 -13.79
CA ASN A 93 12.46 -7.70 -12.38
C ASN A 93 10.95 -7.81 -12.14
N ILE A 94 10.16 -6.84 -12.59
CA ILE A 94 8.73 -6.74 -12.26
C ILE A 94 7.93 -7.88 -12.88
N TYR A 95 8.03 -8.07 -14.19
CA TYR A 95 7.27 -9.09 -14.92
C TYR A 95 7.54 -10.52 -14.41
N PRO A 96 8.80 -11.01 -14.35
CA PRO A 96 9.05 -12.38 -13.90
C PRO A 96 8.68 -12.62 -12.43
N ARG A 97 8.86 -11.62 -11.56
CA ARG A 97 8.53 -11.77 -10.12
C ARG A 97 7.03 -11.65 -9.86
N GLY A 98 6.37 -10.72 -10.52
CA GLY A 98 4.92 -10.56 -10.45
C GLY A 98 4.22 -11.83 -10.93
N THR A 99 4.64 -12.35 -12.09
CA THR A 99 4.02 -13.57 -12.65
C THR A 99 4.27 -14.81 -11.82
N THR A 100 5.49 -14.96 -11.25
CA THR A 100 5.79 -16.03 -10.30
C THR A 100 4.96 -15.90 -9.01
N ALA A 101 4.79 -14.69 -8.50
CA ALA A 101 4.11 -14.46 -7.24
C ALA A 101 2.59 -14.61 -7.34
N PHE A 102 1.98 -14.22 -8.46
CA PHE A 102 0.54 -14.01 -8.54
C PHE A 102 -0.16 -14.79 -9.66
N GLY A 103 0.56 -15.23 -10.70
CA GLY A 103 -0.02 -15.82 -11.91
C GLY A 103 0.22 -14.97 -13.16
N SER A 104 -0.36 -15.38 -14.29
CA SER A 104 -0.22 -14.64 -15.54
C SER A 104 -1.17 -13.44 -15.63
N GLU A 105 -0.76 -12.43 -16.37
CA GLU A 105 -1.59 -11.39 -16.99
C GLU A 105 -2.37 -11.95 -18.20
N PRO A 106 -3.31 -11.18 -18.79
CA PRO A 106 -3.92 -11.56 -20.07
C PRO A 106 -2.84 -11.68 -21.15
N ASN A 107 -2.66 -12.89 -21.71
CA ASN A 107 -1.61 -13.15 -22.68
C ASN A 107 -2.00 -14.25 -23.71
N PRO A 108 -2.28 -13.89 -24.98
CA PRO A 108 -2.29 -12.53 -25.50
C PRO A 108 -3.42 -11.69 -24.89
N GLY A 109 -3.26 -10.37 -24.92
CA GLY A 109 -4.27 -9.41 -24.49
C GLY A 109 -5.48 -9.34 -25.42
N ILE A 110 -6.43 -8.46 -25.11
CA ILE A 110 -7.68 -8.28 -25.87
C ILE A 110 -7.47 -7.92 -27.35
N ASP A 111 -6.38 -7.22 -27.68
CA ASP A 111 -6.01 -6.88 -29.05
C ASP A 111 -5.16 -7.94 -29.75
N GLY A 112 -4.87 -9.05 -29.07
CA GLY A 112 -4.02 -10.13 -29.55
C GLY A 112 -2.52 -9.87 -29.37
N ASP A 113 -2.12 -8.75 -28.76
CA ASP A 113 -0.73 -8.44 -28.45
C ASP A 113 -0.34 -9.04 -27.08
N PRO A 114 0.79 -9.76 -26.95
CA PRO A 114 1.24 -10.31 -25.67
C PRO A 114 1.96 -9.30 -24.77
N LYS A 115 2.12 -8.03 -25.18
CA LYS A 115 2.88 -7.03 -24.40
C LYS A 115 1.99 -6.04 -23.67
N ILE A 116 2.41 -5.70 -22.46
CA ILE A 116 1.80 -4.67 -21.63
C ILE A 116 2.16 -3.26 -22.15
N TYR A 117 1.19 -2.36 -22.14
CA TYR A 117 1.38 -0.97 -22.52
C TYR A 117 1.66 -0.12 -21.28
N ILE A 118 2.82 0.51 -21.20
CA ILE A 118 3.15 1.49 -20.14
C ILE A 118 2.96 2.89 -20.74
N LEU A 119 1.88 3.58 -20.37
CA LEU A 119 1.57 4.93 -20.83
C LEU A 119 2.06 5.96 -19.81
N LEU A 120 3.08 6.72 -20.18
CA LEU A 120 3.62 7.85 -19.42
C LEU A 120 2.84 9.11 -19.76
N LEU A 121 2.11 9.67 -18.79
CA LEU A 121 1.23 10.83 -19.00
C LEU A 121 1.18 11.76 -17.77
N ASN A 122 0.75 13.00 -17.98
CA ASN A 122 0.37 13.86 -16.88
C ASN A 122 -1.10 13.55 -16.49
N VAL A 123 -1.28 12.82 -15.39
CA VAL A 123 -2.61 12.39 -14.94
C VAL A 123 -3.42 13.60 -14.46
N ARG A 124 -4.69 13.67 -14.89
CA ARG A 124 -5.63 14.71 -14.44
C ARG A 124 -6.24 14.35 -13.10
N ASP A 125 -5.57 14.73 -12.01
CA ASP A 125 -5.98 14.45 -10.63
C ASP A 125 -6.21 15.72 -9.79
N GLY A 126 -6.05 16.90 -10.38
CA GLY A 126 -6.24 18.17 -9.67
C GLY A 126 -5.19 18.42 -8.58
N PHE A 127 -4.03 17.75 -8.68
CA PHE A 127 -2.91 17.93 -7.77
C PHE A 127 -2.49 19.40 -7.69
N SER A 128 -2.28 19.86 -6.46
CA SER A 128 -1.69 21.16 -6.16
C SER A 128 -1.08 21.09 -4.78
N PHE A 129 0.25 21.10 -4.69
CA PHE A 129 0.97 20.91 -3.43
C PHE A 129 0.43 21.75 -2.25
N ARG A 130 -0.07 22.97 -2.49
CA ARG A 130 -0.60 23.84 -1.42
C ARG A 130 -2.02 23.50 -0.99
N THR A 131 -2.87 23.08 -1.91
CA THR A 131 -4.32 22.91 -1.67
C THR A 131 -4.73 21.45 -1.62
N ASN A 132 -4.21 20.67 -2.57
CA ASN A 132 -4.46 19.25 -2.81
C ASN A 132 -3.13 18.48 -2.87
N PRO A 133 -2.49 18.18 -1.72
CA PRO A 133 -1.17 17.57 -1.67
C PRO A 133 -1.18 16.05 -1.96
N THR A 134 -2.29 15.47 -2.39
CA THR A 134 -2.38 14.08 -2.83
C THR A 134 -2.49 13.98 -4.35
N PHE A 135 -1.97 12.90 -4.94
CA PHE A 135 -1.95 12.68 -6.39
C PHE A 135 -2.08 11.20 -6.72
N VAL A 136 -2.44 10.87 -7.97
CA VAL A 136 -2.45 9.49 -8.47
C VAL A 136 -1.10 9.19 -9.09
N ALA A 137 -0.34 8.23 -8.53
CA ALA A 137 1.02 7.92 -9.02
C ALA A 137 1.01 7.01 -10.26
N GLY A 138 0.07 6.09 -10.29
CA GLY A 138 -0.25 5.24 -11.42
C GLY A 138 -1.63 4.65 -11.23
N TYR A 139 -2.16 4.00 -12.28
CA TYR A 139 -3.37 3.21 -12.18
C TYR A 139 -3.46 2.19 -13.32
N PHE A 140 -4.24 1.14 -13.08
CA PHE A 140 -4.81 0.26 -14.09
C PHE A 140 -6.34 0.47 -14.17
N ASP A 141 -6.88 0.66 -15.37
CA ASP A 141 -8.33 0.71 -15.60
C ASP A 141 -8.79 -0.54 -16.38
N PRO A 142 -9.43 -1.53 -15.72
CA PRO A 142 -9.88 -2.76 -16.38
C PRO A 142 -10.96 -2.49 -17.45
N ASN A 143 -11.60 -1.32 -17.44
CA ASN A 143 -12.56 -0.96 -18.48
C ASN A 143 -11.88 -0.77 -19.86
N SER A 144 -10.54 -0.62 -19.91
CA SER A 144 -9.77 -0.64 -21.16
C SER A 144 -9.66 -2.02 -21.81
N GLU A 145 -10.08 -3.09 -21.13
CA GLU A 145 -10.10 -4.46 -21.64
C GLU A 145 -11.51 -4.91 -22.06
N TYR A 146 -12.41 -3.97 -22.36
CA TYR A 146 -13.73 -4.24 -22.92
C TYR A 146 -13.78 -3.92 -24.42
N ALA A 147 -14.72 -4.49 -25.16
CA ALA A 147 -14.95 -4.06 -26.53
C ALA A 147 -15.57 -2.64 -26.56
N PRO A 148 -15.28 -1.78 -27.56
CA PRO A 148 -15.81 -0.41 -27.63
C PRO A 148 -17.35 -0.32 -27.66
N ASN A 149 -18.04 -1.37 -28.11
CA ASN A 149 -19.50 -1.45 -28.07
C ASN A 149 -20.06 -1.82 -26.68
N GLN A 150 -19.22 -2.35 -25.78
CA GLN A 150 -19.53 -2.63 -24.37
C GLN A 150 -19.14 -1.43 -23.49
N PHE A 151 -18.02 -0.79 -23.82
CA PHE A 151 -17.52 0.37 -23.12
C PHE A 151 -16.84 1.36 -24.08
N ALA A 152 -17.48 2.51 -24.29
CA ALA A 152 -17.10 3.46 -25.33
C ALA A 152 -15.70 4.10 -25.15
N PHE A 153 -15.17 4.10 -23.92
CA PHE A 153 -13.86 4.66 -23.59
C PHE A 153 -12.77 3.59 -23.47
N SER A 154 -13.02 2.38 -23.99
CA SER A 154 -12.02 1.32 -23.98
C SER A 154 -10.88 1.61 -24.95
N ASN A 155 -9.66 1.25 -24.53
CA ASN A 155 -8.48 1.24 -25.40
C ASN A 155 -8.25 -0.10 -26.10
N GLN A 156 -8.96 -1.16 -25.68
CA GLN A 156 -8.69 -2.55 -26.05
C GLN A 156 -7.21 -2.92 -25.83
N LYS A 157 -6.68 -2.61 -24.64
CA LYS A 157 -5.27 -2.81 -24.28
C LYS A 157 -5.10 -2.97 -22.76
N GLU A 158 -4.14 -3.79 -22.37
CA GLU A 158 -3.65 -3.95 -21.01
C GLU A 158 -2.66 -2.80 -20.72
N ILE A 159 -3.17 -1.70 -20.14
CA ILE A 159 -2.41 -0.45 -19.96
C ILE A 159 -2.12 -0.18 -18.48
N LEU A 160 -0.84 0.07 -18.19
CA LEU A 160 -0.36 0.71 -16.98
C LEU A 160 -0.23 2.22 -17.24
N TYR A 161 -1.06 3.02 -16.60
CA TYR A 161 -1.03 4.48 -16.69
C TYR A 161 -0.12 5.04 -15.61
N MET A 162 0.99 5.68 -15.99
CA MET A 162 2.01 6.13 -15.04
C MET A 162 2.16 7.66 -15.06
N ASN A 163 1.94 8.29 -13.90
CA ASN A 163 1.99 9.74 -13.77
C ASN A 163 3.43 10.25 -13.80
N ILE A 164 3.72 11.17 -14.72
CA ILE A 164 5.04 11.80 -14.87
C ILE A 164 5.02 13.30 -14.54
N ASN A 165 3.98 13.76 -13.84
CA ASN A 165 3.91 15.15 -13.38
C ASN A 165 5.04 15.48 -12.40
N HIS A 166 6.08 16.18 -12.86
CA HIS A 166 7.22 16.56 -12.01
C HIS A 166 6.84 17.36 -10.74
N ALA A 167 5.68 18.05 -10.73
CA ALA A 167 5.23 18.78 -9.56
C ALA A 167 4.83 17.85 -8.39
N THR A 168 4.50 16.58 -8.68
CA THR A 168 4.25 15.57 -7.64
C THR A 168 5.56 14.97 -7.09
N GLY A 169 6.70 15.30 -7.69
CA GLY A 169 7.98 14.67 -7.38
C GLY A 169 8.20 13.32 -8.07
N ALA A 170 7.32 12.91 -8.99
CA ALA A 170 7.51 11.69 -9.78
C ALA A 170 8.80 11.76 -10.62
N VAL A 171 9.65 10.73 -10.49
CA VAL A 171 10.89 10.60 -11.25
C VAL A 171 10.84 9.28 -12.06
N PRO A 172 10.56 9.36 -13.37
CA PRO A 172 10.48 8.16 -14.21
C PRO A 172 11.73 7.29 -14.11
N GLY A 173 11.53 6.00 -13.87
CA GLY A 173 12.59 5.00 -13.77
C GLY A 173 13.31 4.93 -12.43
N ASP A 174 12.96 5.74 -11.43
CA ASP A 174 13.51 5.58 -10.09
C ASP A 174 12.86 4.40 -9.33
N THR A 175 13.27 4.19 -8.07
CA THR A 175 12.77 3.06 -7.26
C THR A 175 11.28 3.19 -6.95
N GLU A 176 10.79 4.38 -6.63
CA GLU A 176 9.38 4.61 -6.26
C GLU A 176 8.45 4.47 -7.48
N PHE A 177 8.88 4.99 -8.62
CA PHE A 177 8.18 4.86 -9.89
C PHE A 177 8.05 3.40 -10.33
N ASN A 178 9.14 2.65 -10.30
CA ASN A 178 9.11 1.22 -10.66
C ASN A 178 8.39 0.36 -9.60
N SER A 179 8.42 0.77 -8.33
CA SER A 179 7.57 0.17 -7.28
C SER A 179 6.09 0.35 -7.60
N THR A 180 5.70 1.54 -8.07
CA THR A 180 4.32 1.81 -8.52
C THR A 180 3.96 0.94 -9.72
N ILE A 181 4.85 0.77 -10.71
CA ILE A 181 4.62 -0.17 -11.83
C ILE A 181 4.36 -1.60 -11.32
N ALA A 182 5.10 -2.08 -10.33
CA ALA A 182 4.87 -3.41 -9.75
C ALA A 182 3.52 -3.54 -9.05
N HIS A 183 3.07 -2.47 -8.38
CA HIS A 183 1.73 -2.41 -7.79
C HIS A 183 0.64 -2.49 -8.85
N GLU A 184 0.70 -1.64 -9.88
CA GLU A 184 -0.31 -1.60 -10.94
C GLU A 184 -0.30 -2.87 -11.82
N PHE A 185 0.88 -3.47 -12.05
CA PHE A 185 0.97 -4.74 -12.76
C PHE A 185 0.32 -5.89 -11.99
N GLN A 186 0.36 -5.87 -10.66
CA GLN A 186 -0.37 -6.85 -9.86
C GLN A 186 -1.87 -6.73 -10.07
N HIS A 187 -2.42 -5.52 -10.22
CA HIS A 187 -3.86 -5.34 -10.53
C HIS A 187 -4.24 -5.97 -11.87
N ILE A 188 -3.39 -5.87 -12.90
CA ILE A 188 -3.60 -6.59 -14.18
C ILE A 188 -3.63 -8.11 -13.97
N ILE A 189 -2.67 -8.68 -13.23
CA ILE A 189 -2.65 -10.13 -12.96
C ILE A 189 -3.90 -10.53 -12.15
N HIS A 190 -4.28 -9.75 -11.15
CA HIS A 190 -5.47 -10.01 -10.35
C HIS A 190 -6.73 -10.03 -11.23
N TRP A 191 -6.87 -9.03 -12.10
CA TRP A 191 -7.95 -8.93 -13.08
C TRP A 191 -8.04 -10.19 -13.94
N GLU A 192 -6.92 -10.64 -14.51
CA GLU A 192 -6.84 -11.88 -15.29
C GLU A 192 -7.31 -13.09 -14.47
N GLN A 193 -6.70 -13.28 -13.30
CA GLN A 193 -6.92 -14.50 -12.53
C GLN A 193 -8.32 -14.58 -11.92
N LYS A 194 -8.87 -13.47 -11.43
CA LYS A 194 -10.17 -13.46 -10.74
C LYS A 194 -11.33 -13.07 -11.63
N ALA A 195 -11.26 -11.89 -12.24
CA ALA A 195 -12.38 -11.33 -12.95
C ALA A 195 -12.56 -11.99 -14.32
N HIS A 196 -11.48 -12.17 -15.07
CA HIS A 196 -11.53 -12.81 -16.39
C HIS A 196 -11.67 -14.34 -16.26
N GLN A 197 -10.61 -15.05 -15.85
CA GLN A 197 -10.58 -16.52 -15.94
C GLN A 197 -11.63 -17.22 -15.07
N ARG A 198 -12.01 -16.60 -13.94
CA ARG A 198 -12.88 -17.21 -12.93
C ARG A 198 -14.25 -16.54 -12.81
N ASN A 199 -14.47 -15.41 -13.49
CA ASN A 199 -15.70 -14.62 -13.40
C ASN A 199 -16.10 -14.31 -11.94
N LEU A 200 -15.12 -13.92 -11.12
CA LEU A 200 -15.30 -13.53 -9.72
C LEU A 200 -15.11 -12.01 -9.53
N ASN A 201 -15.75 -11.46 -8.49
CA ASN A 201 -15.46 -10.12 -7.98
C ASN A 201 -14.82 -10.32 -6.62
N ASP A 202 -13.49 -10.24 -6.55
CA ASP A 202 -12.80 -10.38 -5.29
C ASP A 202 -12.95 -9.13 -4.41
N ASP A 203 -12.74 -9.29 -3.11
CA ASP A 203 -12.84 -8.19 -2.15
C ASP A 203 -11.70 -7.18 -2.36
N THR A 204 -12.04 -5.89 -2.40
CA THR A 204 -11.08 -4.78 -2.62
C THR A 204 -9.89 -4.83 -1.67
N TRP A 205 -10.12 -5.15 -0.38
CA TRP A 205 -9.03 -5.20 0.60
C TRP A 205 -7.97 -6.25 0.25
N LEU A 206 -8.38 -7.38 -0.34
CA LEU A 206 -7.48 -8.49 -0.68
C LEU A 206 -6.72 -8.17 -1.97
N ALA A 207 -7.39 -7.54 -2.95
CA ALA A 207 -6.73 -7.03 -4.14
C ALA A 207 -5.63 -6.00 -3.79
N GLU A 208 -5.96 -5.01 -2.96
CA GLU A 208 -5.00 -3.98 -2.55
C GLU A 208 -3.89 -4.54 -1.64
N ALA A 209 -4.20 -5.52 -0.79
CA ALA A 209 -3.19 -6.26 -0.02
C ALA A 209 -2.12 -6.87 -0.95
N MET A 210 -2.56 -7.56 -2.01
CA MET A 210 -1.66 -8.18 -2.99
C MET A 210 -0.87 -7.13 -3.79
N ALA A 211 -1.52 -6.05 -4.21
CA ALA A 211 -0.86 -4.96 -4.95
C ALA A 211 0.21 -4.26 -4.12
N MET A 212 -0.05 -4.05 -2.83
CA MET A 212 0.92 -3.44 -1.92
C MET A 212 2.14 -4.34 -1.68
N VAL A 213 1.95 -5.65 -1.49
CA VAL A 213 3.07 -6.59 -1.27
C VAL A 213 3.82 -6.95 -2.56
N ALA A 214 3.23 -6.73 -3.74
CA ALA A 214 3.90 -6.90 -5.04
C ALA A 214 5.21 -6.09 -5.13
N GLN A 215 5.21 -4.90 -4.54
CA GLN A 215 6.40 -4.03 -4.43
C GLN A 215 7.56 -4.76 -3.75
N THR A 216 7.26 -5.48 -2.66
CA THR A 216 8.26 -6.24 -1.90
C THR A 216 8.69 -7.52 -2.61
N TYR A 217 7.78 -8.22 -3.32
CA TYR A 217 8.17 -9.33 -4.19
C TYR A 217 9.18 -8.88 -5.26
N CYS A 218 8.95 -7.68 -5.82
CA CYS A 218 9.82 -7.03 -6.81
C CYS A 218 11.06 -6.33 -6.21
N THR A 219 11.39 -6.61 -4.95
CA THR A 219 12.61 -6.17 -4.26
C THR A 219 12.76 -4.66 -4.04
N TYR A 220 11.66 -3.89 -4.14
CA TYR A 220 11.67 -2.46 -3.81
C TYR A 220 11.66 -2.18 -2.29
N GLY A 221 11.74 -3.24 -1.49
CA GLY A 221 11.87 -3.20 -0.04
C GLY A 221 10.52 -3.20 0.67
N PRO A 222 10.54 -3.15 2.02
CA PRO A 222 9.34 -2.93 2.80
C PRO A 222 8.81 -1.50 2.61
N ASN A 223 7.51 -1.36 2.42
CA ASN A 223 6.84 -0.07 2.31
C ASN A 223 6.62 0.56 3.70
N TYR A 224 7.69 1.12 4.28
CA TYR A 224 7.61 1.80 5.58
C TYR A 224 6.73 3.05 5.54
N ASP A 225 6.51 3.62 4.35
CA ASP A 225 5.59 4.75 4.15
C ASP A 225 4.16 4.36 4.55
N ALA A 226 3.72 3.16 4.16
CA ALA A 226 2.44 2.57 4.49
C ALA A 226 2.38 2.15 5.98
N VAL A 227 3.47 1.60 6.53
CA VAL A 227 3.57 1.29 7.98
C VAL A 227 3.34 2.55 8.81
N PHE A 228 3.99 3.64 8.45
CA PHE A 228 3.87 4.92 9.13
C PHE A 228 2.48 5.54 9.02
N ASP A 229 1.83 5.45 7.85
CA ASP A 229 0.46 5.95 7.69
C ASP A 229 -0.51 5.21 8.61
N TYR A 230 -0.41 3.88 8.70
CA TYR A 230 -1.23 3.10 9.64
C TYR A 230 -0.95 3.45 11.10
N GLU A 231 0.32 3.53 11.49
CA GLU A 231 0.70 3.89 12.86
C GLU A 231 0.21 5.27 13.27
N THR A 232 0.30 6.25 12.36
CA THR A 232 -0.16 7.61 12.65
C THR A 232 -1.67 7.65 12.86
N ASP A 233 -2.45 6.87 12.10
CA ASP A 233 -3.90 6.77 12.26
C ASP A 233 -4.25 6.15 13.61
N VAL A 234 -3.56 5.06 13.98
CA VAL A 234 -3.79 4.41 15.28
C VAL A 234 -3.45 5.36 16.44
N HIS A 235 -2.39 6.17 16.33
CA HIS A 235 -2.08 7.21 17.33
C HIS A 235 -3.14 8.32 17.41
N ALA A 236 -3.84 8.59 16.31
CA ALA A 236 -5.00 9.48 16.29
C ALA A 236 -6.31 8.80 16.78
N ASN A 237 -6.22 7.58 17.33
CA ASN A 237 -7.36 6.72 17.69
C ASN A 237 -8.31 6.45 16.51
N VAL A 238 -7.77 6.43 15.28
CA VAL A 238 -8.48 5.97 14.09
C VAL A 238 -8.16 4.48 13.92
N HIS A 239 -9.20 3.64 13.97
CA HIS A 239 -9.05 2.20 13.80
C HIS A 239 -9.69 1.76 12.49
N HIS A 240 -9.01 0.85 11.81
CA HIS A 240 -9.40 0.34 10.50
C HIS A 240 -9.91 -1.09 10.60
N SER A 241 -10.81 -1.46 9.70
CA SER A 241 -11.18 -2.85 9.44
C SER A 241 -10.29 -3.40 8.34
N LEU A 242 -9.78 -4.62 8.51
CA LEU A 242 -9.03 -5.28 7.44
C LEU A 242 -9.92 -5.54 6.22
N THR A 243 -11.21 -5.83 6.44
CA THR A 243 -12.12 -6.29 5.39
C THR A 243 -13.11 -5.22 4.92
N SER A 244 -13.40 -4.22 5.74
CA SER A 244 -14.17 -3.04 5.32
C SER A 244 -13.18 -1.99 4.83
N PHE A 245 -12.87 -2.06 3.53
CA PHE A 245 -11.88 -1.20 2.91
C PHE A 245 -12.47 0.19 2.63
N ASP A 246 -11.93 1.23 3.25
CA ASP A 246 -12.42 2.62 3.12
C ASP A 246 -11.50 3.53 2.29
N GLU A 247 -10.42 2.93 1.77
CA GLU A 247 -9.45 3.54 0.87
C GLU A 247 -8.63 4.68 1.52
N SER A 248 -8.70 4.79 2.85
CA SER A 248 -7.82 5.69 3.59
C SER A 248 -6.37 5.18 3.56
N VAL A 249 -5.40 6.09 3.66
CA VAL A 249 -3.98 5.70 3.67
C VAL A 249 -3.61 4.76 4.83
N GLY A 250 -4.28 4.88 5.98
CA GLY A 250 -4.08 3.93 7.07
C GLY A 250 -4.65 2.55 6.75
N ASN A 251 -5.72 2.47 5.96
CA ASN A 251 -6.26 1.21 5.49
C ASN A 251 -5.33 0.52 4.47
N TYR A 252 -4.69 1.28 3.56
CA TYR A 252 -3.57 0.78 2.73
C TYR A 252 -2.38 0.27 3.57
N GLY A 253 -2.02 0.98 4.63
CA GLY A 253 -1.00 0.54 5.58
C GLY A 253 -1.37 -0.74 6.32
N MET A 254 -2.65 -0.88 6.71
CA MET A 254 -3.18 -2.07 7.37
C MET A 254 -3.12 -3.31 6.45
N VAL A 255 -3.59 -3.20 5.21
CA VAL A 255 -3.57 -4.33 4.26
C VAL A 255 -2.14 -4.68 3.85
N TYR A 256 -1.24 -3.69 3.71
CA TYR A 256 0.18 -3.95 3.44
C TYR A 256 0.83 -4.75 4.57
N LEU A 257 0.64 -4.34 5.84
CA LEU A 257 1.18 -5.06 6.99
C LEU A 257 0.66 -6.51 7.04
N TRP A 258 -0.64 -6.71 6.80
CA TRP A 258 -1.21 -8.05 6.74
C TRP A 258 -0.62 -8.88 5.58
N ALA A 259 -0.51 -8.30 4.38
CA ALA A 259 0.02 -9.00 3.21
C ALA A 259 1.50 -9.36 3.38
N GLN A 260 2.29 -8.45 3.93
CA GLN A 260 3.70 -8.71 4.23
C GLN A 260 3.84 -9.81 5.28
N TYR A 261 2.98 -9.82 6.31
CA TYR A 261 2.94 -10.91 7.28
C TYR A 261 2.59 -12.25 6.61
N MET A 262 1.59 -12.27 5.72
CA MET A 262 1.23 -13.47 4.97
C MET A 262 2.41 -14.01 4.15
N LYS A 263 3.09 -13.12 3.41
CA LYS A 263 4.30 -13.47 2.66
C LYS A 263 5.37 -14.08 3.57
N ASP A 264 5.72 -13.39 4.66
CA ASP A 264 6.79 -13.82 5.56
C ASP A 264 6.50 -15.16 6.25
N GLN A 265 5.23 -15.45 6.51
CA GLN A 265 4.80 -16.63 7.25
C GLN A 265 4.54 -17.86 6.38
N PHE A 266 4.07 -17.65 5.15
CA PHE A 266 3.51 -18.73 4.34
C PHE A 266 4.27 -19.01 3.05
N ASP A 267 5.14 -18.11 2.57
CA ASP A 267 6.07 -18.38 1.48
C ASP A 267 7.28 -19.21 1.95
N THR A 268 6.97 -20.35 2.54
CA THR A 268 7.97 -21.31 3.01
C THR A 268 8.72 -21.94 1.82
N PRO A 269 9.92 -22.51 2.06
CA PRO A 269 10.60 -23.28 1.02
C PRO A 269 9.74 -24.41 0.41
N ALA A 270 8.77 -24.94 1.17
CA ALA A 270 7.88 -25.99 0.69
C ALA A 270 6.95 -25.50 -0.43
N ILE A 271 6.26 -24.37 -0.24
CA ILE A 271 5.39 -23.81 -1.31
C ILE A 271 6.22 -23.25 -2.46
N GLN A 272 7.36 -22.59 -2.18
CA GLN A 272 8.23 -22.07 -3.22
C GLN A 272 8.79 -23.19 -4.11
N SER A 273 8.97 -24.41 -3.56
CA SER A 273 9.42 -25.57 -4.35
C SER A 273 8.39 -26.05 -5.37
N THR A 274 7.11 -25.68 -5.24
CA THR A 274 6.08 -25.93 -6.25
C THR A 274 6.04 -24.83 -7.32
N GLY A 275 6.87 -23.80 -7.20
CA GLY A 275 6.87 -22.63 -8.07
C GLY A 275 5.79 -21.59 -7.73
N HIS A 276 5.10 -21.75 -6.60
CA HIS A 276 3.99 -20.88 -6.20
C HIS A 276 4.31 -20.09 -4.92
N THR A 277 3.44 -19.12 -4.62
CA THR A 277 3.41 -18.36 -3.35
C THR A 277 2.05 -18.48 -2.71
N ILE A 278 1.90 -18.00 -1.46
CA ILE A 278 0.58 -18.01 -0.82
C ILE A 278 -0.45 -17.18 -1.60
N PHE A 279 -0.03 -16.09 -2.24
CA PHE A 279 -0.93 -15.25 -3.03
C PHE A 279 -1.24 -15.84 -4.39
N TRP A 280 -0.33 -16.65 -4.96
CA TRP A 280 -0.65 -17.46 -6.13
C TRP A 280 -1.81 -18.42 -5.80
N GLU A 281 -1.75 -19.12 -4.66
CA GLU A 281 -2.81 -20.05 -4.23
C GLU A 281 -4.14 -19.35 -3.94
N MET A 282 -4.10 -18.10 -3.47
CA MET A 282 -5.28 -17.24 -3.32
C MET A 282 -5.89 -16.93 -4.69
N LEU A 283 -5.09 -16.40 -5.62
CA LEU A 283 -5.57 -16.00 -6.93
C LEU A 283 -6.08 -17.16 -7.79
N HIS A 284 -5.54 -18.37 -7.56
CA HIS A 284 -5.86 -19.52 -8.39
C HIS A 284 -7.08 -20.34 -7.93
N ASN A 285 -7.70 -20.00 -6.80
CA ASN A 285 -8.89 -20.69 -6.30
C ASN A 285 -10.21 -19.97 -6.65
N ALA A 286 -11.32 -20.70 -6.51
CA ALA A 286 -12.67 -20.26 -6.91
C ALA A 286 -13.45 -19.51 -5.81
N SER A 287 -12.78 -19.06 -4.75
CA SER A 287 -13.37 -18.26 -3.67
C SER A 287 -12.92 -16.80 -3.77
N THR A 288 -13.51 -15.94 -2.94
CA THR A 288 -13.13 -14.54 -2.76
C THR A 288 -12.98 -14.21 -1.27
N GLY A 289 -12.28 -13.11 -0.97
CA GLY A 289 -12.15 -12.56 0.38
C GLY A 289 -11.62 -13.57 1.41
N ILE A 290 -12.25 -13.64 2.58
CA ILE A 290 -11.82 -14.55 3.67
C ILE A 290 -11.85 -16.03 3.24
N ASN A 291 -12.83 -16.42 2.42
CA ASN A 291 -12.95 -17.81 1.97
C ASN A 291 -11.79 -18.19 1.05
N GLU A 292 -11.35 -17.25 0.20
CA GLU A 292 -10.16 -17.39 -0.63
C GLU A 292 -8.89 -17.60 0.21
N VAL A 293 -8.70 -16.80 1.26
CA VAL A 293 -7.54 -16.97 2.15
C VAL A 293 -7.57 -18.33 2.83
N ASN A 294 -8.74 -18.76 3.33
CA ASN A 294 -8.87 -20.08 3.97
C ASN A 294 -8.62 -21.23 2.98
N ALA A 295 -9.08 -21.11 1.74
CA ALA A 295 -8.84 -22.11 0.70
C ALA A 295 -7.34 -22.22 0.38
N ALA A 296 -6.64 -21.09 0.22
CA ALA A 296 -5.20 -21.05 -0.02
C ALA A 296 -4.39 -21.65 1.16
N LEU A 297 -4.75 -21.30 2.39
CA LEU A 297 -4.13 -21.88 3.59
C LEU A 297 -4.33 -23.40 3.67
N ALA A 298 -5.52 -23.89 3.32
CA ALA A 298 -5.80 -25.33 3.28
C ALA A 298 -5.00 -26.03 2.17
N ALA A 299 -4.85 -25.42 1.00
CA ALA A 299 -4.08 -25.96 -0.13
C ALA A 299 -2.62 -26.23 0.23
N ILE A 300 -2.04 -25.41 1.11
CA ILE A 300 -0.66 -25.55 1.59
C ILE A 300 -0.55 -26.36 2.89
N ASN A 301 -1.63 -27.06 3.28
CA ASN A 301 -1.75 -27.86 4.51
C ASN A 301 -1.49 -27.06 5.80
N SER A 302 -1.78 -25.76 5.81
CA SER A 302 -1.72 -24.96 7.04
C SER A 302 -2.80 -25.41 8.02
N THR A 303 -2.43 -25.58 9.29
CA THR A 303 -3.39 -25.78 10.38
C THR A 303 -4.04 -24.47 10.84
N ARG A 304 -3.51 -23.32 10.39
CA ARG A 304 -4.04 -21.98 10.65
C ARG A 304 -5.05 -21.59 9.58
N ASN A 305 -6.15 -20.97 10.00
CA ASN A 305 -7.14 -20.31 9.14
C ASN A 305 -7.04 -18.78 9.28
N PHE A 306 -7.78 -18.03 8.46
CA PHE A 306 -7.80 -16.57 8.46
C PHE A 306 -7.98 -15.97 9.86
N LYS A 307 -8.91 -16.51 10.67
CA LYS A 307 -9.14 -16.01 12.03
C LYS A 307 -7.89 -16.13 12.90
N THR A 308 -7.27 -17.31 12.93
CA THR A 308 -6.04 -17.53 13.72
C THR A 308 -4.87 -16.69 13.21
N VAL A 309 -4.73 -16.57 11.89
CA VAL A 309 -3.71 -15.74 11.24
C VAL A 309 -3.89 -14.27 11.60
N PHE A 310 -5.12 -13.76 11.57
CA PHE A 310 -5.44 -12.40 11.95
C PHE A 310 -5.03 -12.10 13.41
N GLN A 311 -5.27 -13.03 14.33
CA GLN A 311 -4.89 -12.88 15.75
C GLN A 311 -3.37 -12.95 15.95
N ASP A 312 -2.68 -13.87 15.26
CA ASP A 312 -1.21 -13.93 15.29
C ASP A 312 -0.58 -12.64 14.74
N TRP A 313 -1.09 -12.16 13.60
CA TRP A 313 -0.67 -10.93 12.94
C TRP A 313 -0.84 -9.70 13.84
N ALA A 314 -1.95 -9.62 14.57
CA ALA A 314 -2.20 -8.55 15.52
C ALA A 314 -1.07 -8.43 16.57
N VAL A 315 -0.57 -9.57 17.06
CA VAL A 315 0.59 -9.63 17.97
C VAL A 315 1.89 -9.34 17.23
N ALA A 316 2.06 -9.84 16.00
CA ALA A 316 3.26 -9.61 15.18
C ALA A 316 3.52 -8.11 14.93
N ASN A 317 2.47 -7.31 14.79
CA ASN A 317 2.58 -5.85 14.68
C ASN A 317 3.31 -5.21 15.88
N TYR A 318 3.19 -5.79 17.08
CA TYR A 318 3.98 -5.37 18.23
C TYR A 318 5.44 -5.78 18.12
N PHE A 319 5.79 -7.00 17.75
CA PHE A 319 7.20 -7.41 17.81
C PHE A 319 8.02 -6.99 16.59
N GLY A 320 7.36 -6.61 15.48
CA GLY A 320 8.05 -6.33 14.23
C GLY A 320 8.83 -7.57 13.78
N ASN A 321 10.08 -7.40 13.35
CA ASN A 321 10.96 -8.48 12.94
C ASN A 321 11.73 -9.14 14.09
N GLY A 322 11.42 -8.75 15.34
CA GLY A 322 12.08 -9.28 16.53
C GLY A 322 13.47 -8.70 16.84
N ASN A 323 14.01 -7.81 16.00
CA ASN A 323 15.34 -7.23 16.22
C ASN A 323 15.34 -6.19 17.34
N THR A 324 14.32 -5.34 17.38
CA THR A 324 14.20 -4.26 18.37
C THR A 324 13.40 -4.69 19.60
N LYS A 325 12.46 -5.64 19.43
CA LYS A 325 11.66 -6.22 20.52
C LYS A 325 11.88 -7.73 20.60
N THR A 326 12.39 -8.20 21.73
CA THR A 326 12.57 -9.64 21.96
C THR A 326 11.22 -10.34 22.02
N ILE A 327 11.06 -11.38 21.20
CA ILE A 327 9.84 -12.18 21.15
C ILE A 327 9.90 -13.26 22.25
N PRO A 328 8.86 -13.39 23.10
CA PRO A 328 8.87 -14.38 24.17
C PRO A 328 8.72 -15.83 23.64
N PRO A 329 9.14 -16.83 24.43
CA PRO A 329 8.87 -18.24 24.14
C PRO A 329 7.36 -18.53 24.03
N GLY A 330 6.97 -19.45 23.15
CA GLY A 330 5.56 -19.77 22.86
C GLY A 330 5.37 -20.06 21.38
N ASN A 331 4.96 -19.06 20.61
CA ASN A 331 4.85 -19.13 19.15
C ASN A 331 5.66 -18.02 18.46
N PRO A 332 6.98 -17.93 18.71
CA PRO A 332 7.79 -16.79 18.27
C PRO A 332 7.82 -16.63 16.75
N ALA A 333 7.71 -17.74 16.00
CA ALA A 333 7.66 -17.69 14.55
C ALA A 333 6.39 -17.02 14.01
N ALA A 334 5.24 -17.18 14.67
CA ALA A 334 3.98 -16.55 14.24
C ALA A 334 3.80 -15.12 14.76
N TRP A 335 4.55 -14.71 15.79
CA TRP A 335 4.39 -13.40 16.40
C TRP A 335 5.41 -12.38 15.90
N SER A 336 5.94 -12.57 14.69
CA SER A 336 6.85 -11.61 14.09
C SER A 336 6.78 -11.60 12.57
N TYR A 337 7.26 -10.50 12.02
CA TYR A 337 7.72 -10.40 10.66
C TYR A 337 9.12 -11.03 10.54
N THR A 338 9.55 -11.26 9.31
CA THR A 338 10.98 -11.36 8.98
C THR A 338 11.51 -10.07 8.35
N SER A 339 10.60 -9.24 7.81
CA SER A 339 10.91 -8.12 6.91
C SER A 339 10.74 -6.72 7.51
N ILE A 340 9.81 -6.51 8.45
CA ILE A 340 9.43 -5.18 8.96
C ILE A 340 9.86 -5.01 10.41
N ASP A 341 10.66 -3.98 10.73
CA ASP A 341 10.87 -3.52 12.11
C ASP A 341 9.90 -2.39 12.47
N THR A 342 8.88 -2.67 13.27
CA THR A 342 7.88 -1.66 13.71
C THR A 342 8.35 -0.78 14.86
N TRP A 343 9.58 -0.96 15.37
CA TRP A 343 10.18 -0.16 16.45
C TRP A 343 11.47 0.57 16.03
N GLY A 344 11.87 0.40 14.78
CA GLY A 344 13.12 0.91 14.24
C GLY A 344 13.08 2.40 13.87
N THR A 345 14.26 2.92 13.52
CA THR A 345 14.38 4.19 12.80
C THR A 345 14.52 3.91 11.32
N HIS A 346 13.64 4.51 10.52
CA HIS A 346 13.54 4.30 9.09
C HIS A 346 13.67 5.61 8.34
N THR A 347 14.31 5.55 7.18
CA THR A 347 14.56 6.72 6.33
C THR A 347 13.74 6.58 5.06
N PHE A 348 12.80 7.49 4.84
CA PHE A 348 11.93 7.49 3.63
C PHE A 348 12.60 8.11 2.41
N ASP A 349 13.62 8.94 2.65
CA ASP A 349 14.52 9.60 1.70
C ASP A 349 15.69 10.16 2.53
N THR A 350 16.82 10.45 1.90
CA THR A 350 18.09 10.95 2.45
C THR A 350 17.99 12.05 3.52
N ASN A 351 16.84 12.71 3.69
CA ASN A 351 16.63 13.83 4.60
C ASN A 351 15.54 13.64 5.66
N ILE A 352 14.78 12.53 5.66
CA ILE A 352 13.69 12.31 6.64
C ILE A 352 13.82 10.93 7.27
N SER A 353 14.27 10.91 8.52
CA SER A 353 14.21 9.73 9.38
C SER A 353 13.00 9.83 10.30
N VAL A 354 12.21 8.77 10.36
CA VAL A 354 11.17 8.60 11.37
C VAL A 354 11.52 7.45 12.28
N THR A 355 11.16 7.58 13.55
CA THR A 355 11.06 6.43 14.44
C THR A 355 9.64 5.94 14.35
N LEU A 356 9.46 4.63 14.26
CA LEU A 356 8.16 3.98 14.46
C LEU A 356 8.10 3.61 15.95
N PRO A 357 7.48 4.40 16.85
CA PRO A 357 7.29 4.01 18.25
C PRO A 357 6.31 2.84 18.46
N GLY A 358 5.87 2.15 17.39
CA GLY A 358 4.91 1.06 17.42
C GLY A 358 3.46 1.54 17.41
N LEU A 359 2.50 0.62 17.25
CA LEU A 359 1.10 0.96 16.99
C LEU A 359 0.28 1.47 18.20
N PHE A 360 0.84 2.00 19.30
CA PHE A 360 0.07 2.06 20.56
C PHE A 360 -0.32 3.47 21.04
N SER A 361 -1.61 3.74 21.18
CA SER A 361 -2.11 4.92 21.89
C SER A 361 -2.07 4.74 23.42
N GLN A 362 -2.03 5.81 24.23
CA GLN A 362 -1.78 5.71 25.67
C GLN A 362 -3.03 5.81 26.56
N ASN A 363 -3.16 4.87 27.51
CA ASN A 363 -3.98 4.96 28.74
C ASN A 363 -5.48 5.26 28.57
N ALA A 364 -6.16 4.61 27.61
CA ALA A 364 -7.61 4.74 27.44
C ALA A 364 -8.39 3.85 28.43
N PRO A 365 -9.30 4.39 29.27
CA PRO A 365 -10.13 3.58 30.19
C PRO A 365 -11.33 2.90 29.49
N THR A 366 -11.73 3.44 28.34
CA THR A 366 -12.77 2.88 27.46
C THR A 366 -12.11 2.62 26.12
N LEU A 367 -12.30 1.41 25.58
CA LEU A 367 -11.76 1.05 24.27
C LEU A 367 -12.67 1.56 23.17
N THR A 368 -12.12 1.86 22.00
CA THR A 368 -12.96 2.19 20.85
C THR A 368 -13.71 0.94 20.41
N PRO A 369 -15.02 0.99 20.14
CA PRO A 369 -15.71 -0.14 19.53
C PRO A 369 -15.06 -0.50 18.20
N LEU A 370 -14.92 -1.79 17.93
CA LEU A 370 -14.23 -2.30 16.75
C LEU A 370 -15.25 -2.89 15.78
N ASP A 371 -15.15 -2.49 14.51
CA ASP A 371 -15.88 -3.14 13.43
C ASP A 371 -15.35 -4.55 13.17
N ALA A 372 -16.05 -5.29 12.29
CA ALA A 372 -15.63 -6.61 11.86
C ALA A 372 -14.16 -6.57 11.40
N TRP A 373 -13.33 -7.49 11.89
CA TRP A 373 -11.92 -7.64 11.52
C TRP A 373 -11.07 -6.38 11.76
N SER A 374 -11.38 -5.62 12.81
CA SER A 374 -10.60 -4.46 13.24
C SER A 374 -9.68 -4.76 14.44
N LEU A 375 -8.66 -3.92 14.60
CA LEU A 375 -7.67 -3.97 15.68
C LEU A 375 -7.58 -2.61 16.39
N GLY A 376 -7.44 -2.65 17.71
CA GLY A 376 -7.16 -1.49 18.56
C GLY A 376 -5.95 -1.76 19.44
N TYR A 377 -5.02 -0.80 19.51
CA TYR A 377 -3.73 -0.96 20.18
C TYR A 377 -3.57 0.10 21.26
N TYR A 378 -3.37 -0.35 22.50
CA TYR A 378 -3.33 0.50 23.68
C TYR A 378 -2.10 0.17 24.53
N SER A 379 -1.38 1.17 24.98
CA SER A 379 -0.23 1.04 25.87
C SER A 379 -0.53 1.65 27.24
N PHE A 380 0.11 1.07 28.26
CA PHE A 380 -0.02 1.50 29.64
C PHE A 380 1.34 1.55 30.33
N THR A 381 1.56 2.58 31.16
CA THR A 381 2.82 2.75 31.92
C THR A 381 2.52 2.92 33.41
N PRO A 382 2.99 2.00 34.29
CA PRO A 382 2.69 2.00 35.70
C PRO A 382 3.60 2.97 36.43
N VAL A 383 3.13 3.48 37.57
CA VAL A 383 3.93 4.30 38.51
C VAL A 383 4.94 3.43 39.28
N THR A 384 4.60 2.16 39.54
CA THR A 384 5.50 1.16 40.17
C THR A 384 5.26 -0.23 39.59
N THR A 385 4.12 -0.84 39.94
CA THR A 385 3.61 -2.09 39.37
C THR A 385 2.11 -1.89 39.23
N GLY A 386 1.60 -2.16 38.03
CA GLY A 386 0.18 -1.98 37.72
C GLY A 386 -0.51 -3.29 37.44
N THR A 387 -1.83 -3.23 37.34
CA THR A 387 -2.62 -4.30 36.71
C THR A 387 -3.47 -3.72 35.60
N VAL A 388 -3.72 -4.51 34.56
CA VAL A 388 -4.69 -4.24 33.51
C VAL A 388 -5.74 -5.34 33.54
N THR A 389 -7.01 -4.94 33.56
CA THR A 389 -8.16 -5.83 33.49
C THR A 389 -9.00 -5.44 32.28
N TRP A 390 -9.11 -6.34 31.32
CA TRP A 390 -9.98 -6.18 30.15
C TRP A 390 -11.37 -6.75 30.45
N LYS A 391 -12.41 -5.95 30.21
CA LYS A 391 -13.80 -6.38 30.31
C LYS A 391 -14.40 -6.41 28.90
N GLN A 392 -14.81 -7.60 28.50
CA GLN A 392 -15.53 -7.86 27.27
C GLN A 392 -16.98 -7.48 27.49
N ASN A 393 -17.43 -6.44 26.78
CA ASN A 393 -18.83 -6.07 26.68
C ASN A 393 -19.41 -6.48 25.32
N THR A 394 -18.56 -6.67 24.29
CA THR A 394 -18.96 -7.17 22.96
C THR A 394 -18.60 -8.64 22.80
N ALA A 395 -19.58 -9.49 22.47
CA ALA A 395 -19.43 -10.95 22.43
C ALA A 395 -18.39 -11.47 21.43
N THR A 396 -18.05 -10.69 20.41
CA THR A 396 -17.09 -11.08 19.37
C THR A 396 -15.67 -10.61 19.63
N SER A 397 -15.48 -9.68 20.58
CA SER A 397 -14.15 -9.15 20.90
C SER A 397 -13.25 -10.18 21.57
N THR A 398 -11.96 -10.10 21.28
CA THR A 398 -10.90 -10.80 22.00
C THR A 398 -9.78 -9.83 22.31
N ALA A 399 -9.02 -10.07 23.37
CA ALA A 399 -7.85 -9.24 23.69
C ALA A 399 -6.60 -10.10 23.94
N SER A 400 -5.46 -9.56 23.53
CA SER A 400 -4.13 -10.04 23.91
C SER A 400 -3.44 -8.99 24.78
N PHE A 401 -2.62 -9.43 25.73
CA PHE A 401 -1.81 -8.54 26.56
C PHE A 401 -0.33 -8.91 26.48
N ILE A 402 0.52 -7.89 26.37
CA ILE A 402 1.97 -8.04 26.32
C ILE A 402 2.57 -7.29 27.51
N ASP A 403 3.33 -8.00 28.35
CA ASP A 403 4.23 -7.36 29.31
C ASP A 403 5.53 -7.03 28.58
N GLY A 404 5.76 -5.73 28.36
CA GLY A 404 6.91 -5.19 27.65
C GLY A 404 8.19 -5.12 28.48
N ASN A 405 8.33 -5.96 29.49
CA ASN A 405 9.55 -6.09 30.26
C ASN A 405 10.74 -6.42 29.35
N PRO A 406 11.74 -5.53 29.20
CA PRO A 406 12.85 -5.76 28.27
C PRO A 406 13.71 -6.99 28.61
N ALA A 407 13.73 -7.41 29.88
CA ALA A 407 14.52 -8.55 30.34
C ALA A 407 13.77 -9.88 30.22
N ASN A 408 12.44 -9.86 30.31
CA ASN A 408 11.61 -11.05 30.27
C ASN A 408 10.19 -10.70 29.78
N PRO A 409 10.02 -10.42 28.47
CA PRO A 409 8.71 -10.09 27.94
C PRO A 409 7.80 -11.31 28.02
N SER A 410 6.48 -11.10 28.05
CA SER A 410 5.51 -12.20 27.99
C SER A 410 4.25 -11.81 27.23
N VAL A 411 3.59 -12.80 26.63
CA VAL A 411 2.34 -12.63 25.86
C VAL A 411 1.26 -13.48 26.49
N ILE A 412 0.17 -12.84 26.92
CA ILE A 412 -1.12 -13.48 27.17
C ILE A 412 -1.92 -13.37 25.87
N PHE A 413 -1.86 -14.43 25.06
CA PHE A 413 -2.45 -14.43 23.72
C PHE A 413 -3.99 -14.29 23.76
N SER A 414 -4.65 -14.88 24.75
CA SER A 414 -6.09 -14.75 24.96
C SER A 414 -6.36 -14.36 26.41
N MET A 415 -6.70 -13.08 26.63
CA MET A 415 -7.10 -12.60 27.94
C MET A 415 -8.46 -13.19 28.35
N VAL A 416 -8.58 -13.55 29.62
CA VAL A 416 -9.84 -13.92 30.25
C VAL A 416 -10.51 -12.65 30.74
N SER A 417 -11.75 -12.40 30.32
CA SER A 417 -12.47 -11.20 30.72
C SER A 417 -12.59 -11.07 32.23
N ASN A 418 -12.43 -9.86 32.76
CA ASN A 418 -12.42 -9.52 34.19
C ASN A 418 -11.28 -10.16 35.00
N THR A 419 -10.25 -10.72 34.35
CA THR A 419 -9.02 -11.17 35.01
C THR A 419 -7.98 -10.06 34.99
N ALA A 420 -7.36 -9.80 36.14
CA ALA A 420 -6.30 -8.81 36.29
C ALA A 420 -4.94 -9.39 35.91
N TYR A 421 -4.21 -8.69 35.04
CA TYR A 421 -2.88 -9.07 34.59
C TYR A 421 -1.84 -8.05 35.11
N PRO A 422 -0.87 -8.48 35.92
CA PRO A 422 0.15 -7.59 36.47
C PRO A 422 1.25 -7.28 35.45
N PHE A 423 1.86 -6.11 35.58
CA PHE A 423 3.02 -5.70 34.76
C PHE A 423 3.82 -4.60 35.49
N ALA A 424 5.13 -4.55 35.27
CA ALA A 424 6.05 -3.67 35.99
C ALA A 424 6.70 -2.58 35.13
N ASN A 425 6.74 -2.78 33.81
CA ASN A 425 7.25 -1.80 32.83
C ASN A 425 6.07 -1.34 31.96
N SER A 426 6.24 -1.18 30.65
CA SER A 426 5.11 -0.91 29.75
C SER A 426 4.27 -2.16 29.51
N GLY A 427 2.96 -2.05 29.62
CA GLY A 427 1.99 -3.07 29.24
C GLY A 427 1.28 -2.67 27.96
N TYR A 428 0.95 -3.64 27.10
CA TYR A 428 0.31 -3.38 25.82
C TYR A 428 -0.91 -4.29 25.65
N LEU A 429 -2.08 -3.70 25.40
CA LEU A 429 -3.32 -4.41 25.10
C LEU A 429 -3.64 -4.26 23.62
N ILE A 430 -3.96 -5.39 22.99
CA ILE A 430 -4.39 -5.47 21.61
C ILE A 430 -5.83 -5.96 21.63
N ASN A 431 -6.79 -5.05 21.42
CA ASN A 431 -8.20 -5.36 21.27
C ASN A 431 -8.49 -5.77 19.83
N GLN A 432 -9.32 -6.78 19.63
CA GLN A 432 -9.55 -7.38 18.32
C GLN A 432 -11.02 -7.74 18.18
N ASN A 433 -11.61 -7.53 17.01
CA ASN A 433 -12.91 -8.12 16.65
C ASN A 433 -12.73 -9.14 15.51
N PRO A 434 -12.30 -10.37 15.81
CA PRO A 434 -12.04 -11.41 14.81
C PRO A 434 -13.34 -12.10 14.35
N SER A 435 -14.31 -11.32 13.88
CA SER A 435 -15.61 -11.79 13.42
C SER A 435 -16.16 -10.94 12.28
N SER A 436 -17.14 -11.48 11.54
CA SER A 436 -17.89 -10.75 10.51
C SER A 436 -18.98 -9.83 11.08
N THR A 437 -19.10 -9.70 12.40
CA THR A 437 -20.12 -8.88 13.05
C THR A 437 -19.53 -7.53 13.40
N SER A 438 -19.96 -6.48 12.70
CA SER A 438 -19.66 -5.09 13.05
C SER A 438 -20.33 -4.70 14.36
N TYR A 439 -19.74 -3.72 15.05
CA TYR A 439 -20.35 -3.17 16.26
C TYR A 439 -21.59 -2.34 15.88
N THR A 440 -22.78 -2.91 16.07
CA THR A 440 -24.05 -2.22 15.83
C THR A 440 -24.72 -1.84 17.15
N SER A 441 -24.15 -0.91 17.91
CA SER A 441 -24.88 -0.31 19.04
C SER A 441 -25.11 1.19 18.79
N PRO A 442 -26.38 1.65 18.79
CA PRO A 442 -26.69 3.08 18.80
C PRO A 442 -26.31 3.77 20.12
N ASN A 443 -25.79 3.03 21.12
CA ASN A 443 -25.32 3.57 22.39
C ASN A 443 -23.80 3.36 22.53
N PRO A 444 -22.97 4.41 22.59
CA PRO A 444 -21.51 4.32 22.76
C PRO A 444 -21.08 3.70 24.11
N GLN A 445 -22.01 3.35 24.99
CA GLN A 445 -21.75 2.74 26.31
C GLN A 445 -21.52 1.21 26.31
N VAL A 446 -21.60 0.50 25.18
CA VAL A 446 -21.31 -0.96 25.10
C VAL A 446 -19.92 -1.25 24.54
N ALA A 447 -19.02 -0.26 24.58
CA ALA A 447 -17.63 -0.48 24.25
C ALA A 447 -16.96 -1.38 25.30
N ASP A 448 -15.98 -2.19 24.90
CA ASP A 448 -15.13 -2.89 25.86
C ASP A 448 -14.40 -1.88 26.75
N THR A 449 -14.13 -2.25 27.99
CA THR A 449 -13.51 -1.34 28.97
C THR A 449 -12.24 -1.90 29.54
N VAL A 450 -11.34 -1.02 29.94
CA VAL A 450 -10.12 -1.39 30.66
C VAL A 450 -10.13 -0.74 32.03
N VAL A 451 -9.94 -1.55 33.06
CA VAL A 451 -9.69 -1.08 34.42
C VAL A 451 -8.21 -1.28 34.73
N HIS A 452 -7.56 -0.25 35.23
CA HIS A 452 -6.15 -0.33 35.58
C HIS A 452 -5.81 0.31 36.93
N THR A 453 -4.83 -0.26 37.64
CA THR A 453 -4.36 0.22 38.95
C THR A 453 -2.93 0.73 38.87
N ALA A 454 -2.61 1.77 39.65
CA ALA A 454 -1.28 2.38 39.73
C ALA A 454 -0.68 2.82 38.37
N ILE A 455 -1.52 3.26 37.43
CA ILE A 455 -1.13 3.82 36.11
C ILE A 455 -1.39 5.33 36.11
N GLY A 456 -0.52 6.12 35.47
CA GLY A 456 -0.72 7.56 35.32
C GLY A 456 -1.99 7.89 34.51
N SER A 457 -2.74 8.90 34.93
CA SER A 457 -3.99 9.31 34.26
C SER A 457 -3.70 10.05 32.94
N VAL A 458 -4.46 9.74 31.88
CA VAL A 458 -4.48 10.52 30.63
C VAL A 458 -5.94 10.76 30.21
N ALA A 459 -6.18 11.89 29.54
CA ALA A 459 -7.51 12.29 29.08
C ALA A 459 -8.04 11.36 27.97
N ALA A 460 -9.33 11.03 28.04
CA ALA A 460 -10.01 10.22 27.04
C ALA A 460 -10.19 10.99 25.73
N THR A 461 -9.89 10.35 24.60
CA THR A 461 -10.27 10.81 23.27
C THR A 461 -11.09 9.74 22.58
N THR A 462 -12.31 10.11 22.18
CA THR A 462 -13.20 9.26 21.39
C THR A 462 -13.13 9.70 19.94
N THR A 463 -12.85 8.78 19.01
CA THR A 463 -12.93 9.03 17.57
C THR A 463 -14.08 8.22 16.98
N ALA A 464 -14.79 8.82 16.03
CA ALA A 464 -15.91 8.19 15.36
C ALA A 464 -15.44 7.14 14.36
N ILE A 465 -16.15 6.01 14.33
CA ILE A 465 -15.99 4.94 13.33
C ILE A 465 -16.53 5.47 11.99
N GLN A 466 -15.69 5.46 10.95
CA GLN A 466 -16.15 5.78 9.61
C GLN A 466 -16.81 4.54 9.01
N THR A 467 -18.13 4.55 8.92
CA THR A 467 -18.85 3.64 8.01
C THR A 467 -19.42 4.44 6.86
N LYS A 468 -19.01 4.15 5.61
CA LYS A 468 -19.94 4.17 4.46
C LYS A 468 -19.33 3.68 3.14
N ASN A 469 -20.02 2.69 2.56
CA ASN A 469 -20.04 2.41 1.12
C ASN A 469 -21.15 3.28 0.49
N ARG A 470 -20.76 4.32 -0.23
CA ARG A 470 -21.57 4.92 -1.31
C ARG A 470 -20.61 5.08 -2.50
N PRO A 471 -21.07 4.84 -3.74
CA PRO A 471 -20.28 5.18 -4.93
C PRO A 471 -19.89 6.66 -4.88
N ARG A 472 -18.58 6.91 -4.90
CA ARG A 472 -17.96 8.24 -4.99
C ARG A 472 -17.66 8.52 -6.46
N SER A 473 -17.80 9.77 -6.91
CA SER A 473 -17.13 10.20 -8.14
C SER A 473 -15.61 10.25 -7.91
N ALA A 474 -14.82 10.29 -9.00
CA ALA A 474 -13.36 10.39 -8.86
C ALA A 474 -12.93 11.63 -8.06
N ALA A 475 -13.63 12.76 -8.27
CA ALA A 475 -13.40 13.97 -7.50
C ALA A 475 -13.77 13.82 -6.01
N GLU A 476 -14.85 13.09 -5.69
CA GLU A 476 -15.23 12.82 -4.28
C GLU A 476 -14.17 11.94 -3.59
N TYR A 477 -13.59 10.97 -4.30
CA TYR A 477 -12.49 10.14 -3.81
C TYR A 477 -11.26 10.99 -3.43
N LEU A 478 -10.77 11.80 -4.37
CA LEU A 478 -9.61 12.66 -4.13
C LEU A 478 -9.88 13.75 -3.10
N ALA A 479 -11.10 14.28 -3.05
CA ALA A 479 -11.47 15.29 -2.04
C ALA A 479 -11.43 14.73 -0.61
N ALA A 480 -11.87 13.47 -0.42
CA ALA A 480 -11.83 12.82 0.88
C ALA A 480 -10.38 12.68 1.39
N ALA A 481 -9.46 12.21 0.53
CA ALA A 481 -8.04 12.11 0.89
C ALA A 481 -7.42 13.49 1.16
N ASN A 482 -7.70 14.50 0.35
CA ASN A 482 -7.19 15.87 0.53
C ASN A 482 -7.73 16.58 1.78
N ALA A 483 -8.87 16.13 2.32
CA ALA A 483 -9.45 16.60 3.56
C ALA A 483 -8.82 15.95 4.81
N ASN A 484 -8.07 14.84 4.66
CA ASN A 484 -7.45 14.14 5.78
C ASN A 484 -6.35 15.02 6.43
N PRO A 485 -6.51 15.45 7.70
CA PRO A 485 -5.56 16.34 8.36
C PRO A 485 -4.16 15.74 8.50
N MET A 486 -4.04 14.42 8.64
CA MET A 486 -2.75 13.75 8.78
C MET A 486 -1.96 13.77 7.47
N LEU A 487 -2.61 13.46 6.35
CA LEU A 487 -1.99 13.54 5.03
C LEU A 487 -1.48 14.95 4.75
N ARG A 488 -2.30 15.97 5.06
CA ARG A 488 -1.89 17.37 4.92
C ARG A 488 -0.71 17.72 5.82
N ASN A 489 -0.73 17.29 7.08
CA ASN A 489 0.35 17.56 8.04
C ASN A 489 1.66 16.88 7.61
N ARG A 490 1.58 15.62 7.17
CA ARG A 490 2.72 14.86 6.65
C ARG A 490 3.31 15.52 5.41
N ALA A 491 2.47 15.88 4.43
CA ALA A 491 2.94 16.54 3.21
C ALA A 491 3.61 17.89 3.49
N GLN A 492 3.05 18.67 4.42
CA GLN A 492 3.63 19.94 4.85
C GLN A 492 4.98 19.78 5.57
N LYS A 493 5.10 18.80 6.48
CA LYS A 493 6.33 18.55 7.24
C LYS A 493 7.44 17.95 6.39
N SER A 494 7.09 17.02 5.51
CA SER A 494 8.06 16.30 4.67
C SER A 494 8.42 17.07 3.40
N GLY A 495 7.58 18.02 2.98
CA GLY A 495 7.72 18.64 1.66
C GLY A 495 7.34 17.71 0.51
N ARG A 496 6.87 16.49 0.80
CA ARG A 496 6.55 15.46 -0.20
C ARG A 496 5.03 15.24 -0.28
N PRO A 497 4.42 15.37 -1.46
CA PRO A 497 3.01 15.02 -1.63
C PRO A 497 2.79 13.51 -1.46
N ARG A 498 1.53 13.09 -1.32
CA ARG A 498 1.18 11.69 -1.04
C ARG A 498 0.54 11.02 -2.25
N PRO A 499 1.12 9.92 -2.77
CA PRO A 499 0.48 9.14 -3.81
C PRO A 499 -0.74 8.41 -3.22
N LEU A 500 -1.78 8.25 -4.03
CA LEU A 500 -2.99 7.49 -3.72
C LEU A 500 -3.16 6.41 -4.80
N SER A 501 -3.44 5.17 -4.37
CA SER A 501 -4.06 4.18 -5.27
C SER A 501 -5.51 4.60 -5.53
N VAL A 502 -6.03 4.20 -6.69
CA VAL A 502 -7.40 4.48 -7.16
C VAL A 502 -8.06 3.23 -7.75
N ASP A 503 -7.46 2.05 -7.57
CA ASP A 503 -7.97 0.80 -8.16
C ASP A 503 -9.38 0.50 -7.66
N SER A 504 -9.65 0.65 -6.37
CA SER A 504 -10.98 0.47 -5.79
C SER A 504 -12.07 1.26 -6.54
N TYR A 505 -11.83 2.53 -6.87
CA TYR A 505 -12.73 3.37 -7.67
C TYR A 505 -12.93 2.81 -9.09
N LEU A 506 -11.86 2.38 -9.76
CA LEU A 506 -11.91 1.86 -11.13
C LEU A 506 -12.61 0.49 -11.18
N ARG A 507 -12.35 -0.37 -10.20
CA ARG A 507 -12.95 -1.68 -10.00
C ARG A 507 -14.43 -1.60 -9.68
N GLU A 508 -14.88 -0.65 -8.85
CA GLU A 508 -16.32 -0.44 -8.60
C GLU A 508 -17.10 -0.11 -9.89
N ARG A 509 -16.47 0.65 -10.80
CA ARG A 509 -17.08 1.00 -12.10
C ARG A 509 -17.15 -0.20 -13.02
N GLU A 510 -16.09 -0.98 -13.07
CA GLU A 510 -16.05 -2.25 -13.80
C GLU A 510 -17.11 -3.22 -13.26
N ASN A 511 -17.22 -3.37 -11.94
CA ASN A 511 -18.23 -4.18 -11.27
C ASN A 511 -19.65 -3.74 -11.67
N ALA A 512 -19.87 -2.44 -11.89
CA ALA A 512 -21.16 -1.91 -12.36
C ALA A 512 -21.48 -2.33 -13.81
N LEU A 513 -20.49 -2.49 -14.68
CA LEU A 513 -20.68 -3.10 -16.02
C LEU A 513 -21.03 -4.58 -15.87
N ARG A 514 -20.31 -5.32 -15.01
CA ARG A 514 -20.57 -6.74 -14.78
C ARG A 514 -21.93 -7.01 -14.15
N ALA A 515 -22.41 -6.13 -13.27
CA ALA A 515 -23.76 -6.20 -12.72
C ALA A 515 -24.86 -6.08 -13.79
N GLN A 516 -24.56 -5.47 -14.94
CA GLN A 516 -25.47 -5.36 -16.09
C GLN A 516 -25.38 -6.57 -17.04
N GLY A 517 -24.58 -7.58 -16.71
CA GLY A 517 -24.33 -8.74 -17.59
C GLY A 517 -23.33 -8.46 -18.71
N ILE A 518 -22.72 -7.27 -18.76
CA ILE A 518 -21.64 -6.95 -19.67
C ILE A 518 -20.38 -7.66 -19.16
N ARG A 519 -19.65 -8.32 -20.06
CA ARG A 519 -18.40 -9.02 -19.75
C ARG A 519 -17.37 -8.66 -20.80
N PRO A 520 -16.07 -8.65 -20.49
CA PRO A 520 -15.07 -8.50 -21.52
C PRO A 520 -15.25 -9.61 -22.59
N PRO A 521 -14.87 -9.36 -23.84
CA PRO A 521 -15.22 -10.20 -24.99
C PRO A 521 -14.51 -11.55 -25.06
N PHE A 522 -13.61 -11.83 -24.12
CA PHE A 522 -12.80 -13.04 -24.05
C PHE A 522 -13.40 -14.07 -23.08
#